data_AF-A0A5C7MP87-F1
#
_entry.id   AF-A0A5C7MP87-F1
#
_cell.length_a   1.000
_cell.length_b   1.000
_cell.length_c   1.000
_cell.angle_alpha   90.00
_cell.angle_beta   90.00
_cell.angle_gamma   90.00
#
_symmetry.space_group_name_H-M   'P 1'
#
loop_
_entity.id
_entity.type
_entity.pdbx_description
1 polymer ?
#
loop_
_entity_poly.entity_id
_entity_poly.type
_entity_poly.pdbx_seq_one_letter_code
_entity_poly.pdbx_strand_id
1 'polypeptide(L)'
;MRKLHFAYLLAFAPVLMGADEPTADFTSALIANSLPICADNQYLTYANGGLACREVVGAMLSVPDCNKTGQLLTYTKGSEVGVYTCTDKGTESLSAADITLINSTYTKLESFKTTINSLMPGMKGTAAQYCGQYTAAQNPNGAISGNNGVTGIAGAANLCSQVPTCGAGARMCTVYDMYNSVALGKITAATVVTQSWVHMSSWQHNRTAGATPNNGLNDNCGSWTYPTGDLQWYGTTVEWKAAQTGPKALHFASGPGVVGCAQRFPIACCK
;
A
#
# COMPACT_ATOMS: atom_id res chain seq x y z
N MET A 1 12.18 -7.62 64.05
CA MET A 1 12.43 -6.27 63.48
C MET A 1 11.22 -5.92 62.62
N ARG A 2 10.43 -4.94 63.08
CA ARG A 2 9.11 -4.56 62.56
C ARG A 2 9.25 -3.73 61.28
N LYS A 3 8.47 -4.10 60.26
CA LYS A 3 8.38 -3.42 58.96
C LYS A 3 7.55 -2.14 59.10
N LEU A 4 8.19 -0.99 58.94
CA LEU A 4 7.54 0.31 58.77
C LEU A 4 6.96 0.38 57.35
N HIS A 5 5.64 0.52 57.23
CA HIS A 5 5.00 0.80 55.95
C HIS A 5 4.84 2.31 55.83
N PHE A 6 5.66 2.91 54.97
CA PHE A 6 5.49 4.30 54.52
C PHE A 6 4.39 4.32 53.46
N ALA A 7 3.28 5.00 53.73
CA ALA A 7 2.31 5.35 52.71
C ALA A 7 2.63 6.78 52.23
N TYR A 8 3.32 6.86 51.09
CA TYR A 8 3.52 8.06 50.30
C TYR A 8 2.25 8.28 49.49
N LEU A 9 1.49 9.35 49.76
CA LEU A 9 0.45 9.81 48.84
C LEU A 9 1.07 10.88 47.95
N LEU A 10 1.35 10.46 46.72
CA LEU A 10 1.85 11.29 45.62
C LEU A 10 0.89 12.43 45.29
N ALA A 11 1.52 13.54 44.98
CA ALA A 11 1.01 14.74 44.36
C ALA A 11 -0.06 14.51 43.28
N PHE A 12 -1.11 15.33 43.33
CA PHE A 12 -1.65 15.96 42.14
C PHE A 12 -1.67 17.47 42.38
N ALA A 13 -0.56 18.10 41.97
CA ALA A 13 -0.62 19.48 41.54
C ALA A 13 -1.44 19.52 40.23
N PRO A 14 -2.47 20.38 40.12
CA PRO A 14 -2.94 20.78 38.81
C PRO A 14 -1.85 21.64 38.17
N VAL A 15 -1.14 21.09 37.19
CA VAL A 15 -0.46 21.89 36.18
C VAL A 15 -1.55 22.45 35.27
N LEU A 16 -2.11 23.58 35.67
CA LEU A 16 -2.69 24.59 34.78
C LEU A 16 -1.93 25.87 35.09
N MET A 17 -1.37 26.48 34.04
CA MET A 17 -0.53 27.67 34.13
C MET A 17 -1.26 28.82 34.83
N GLY A 18 -0.58 29.45 35.78
CA GLY A 18 -1.04 30.65 36.49
C GLY A 18 -0.54 30.69 37.93
N ALA A 19 0.78 30.73 38.12
CA ALA A 19 1.37 31.06 39.41
C ALA A 19 1.34 32.58 39.57
N ASP A 20 0.44 33.10 40.41
CA ASP A 20 0.72 34.27 41.22
C ASP A 20 1.20 33.76 42.59
N GLU A 21 2.46 34.06 42.87
CA GLU A 21 3.19 34.08 44.16
C GLU A 21 3.17 32.82 45.07
N PRO A 22 4.35 32.29 45.48
CA PRO A 22 4.44 31.18 46.42
C PRO A 22 4.24 31.72 47.84
N THR A 23 3.04 31.56 48.41
CA THR A 23 2.92 31.65 49.87
C THR A 23 3.69 30.47 50.45
N ALA A 24 4.83 30.77 51.07
CA ALA A 24 5.64 29.82 51.81
C ALA A 24 4.80 29.19 52.93
N ASP A 25 4.12 28.09 52.62
CA ASP A 25 3.44 27.28 53.62
C ASP A 25 4.52 26.55 54.41
N PHE A 26 4.72 27.01 55.64
CA PHE A 26 5.43 26.28 56.68
C PHE A 26 4.66 24.98 56.97
N THR A 27 4.87 23.98 56.13
CA THR A 27 4.34 22.62 56.32
C THR A 27 5.12 21.95 57.44
N SER A 28 4.71 22.22 58.67
CA SER A 28 5.11 21.38 59.79
C SER A 28 4.42 20.03 59.61
N ALA A 29 5.20 18.95 59.46
CA ALA A 29 4.66 17.60 59.39
C ALA A 29 3.82 17.32 60.64
N LEU A 30 2.54 17.00 60.46
CA LEU A 30 1.68 16.58 61.56
C LEU A 30 2.08 15.17 61.99
N ILE A 31 2.91 15.06 63.01
CA ILE A 31 3.36 13.77 63.56
C ILE A 31 2.24 13.21 64.44
N ALA A 32 1.40 12.33 63.88
CA ALA A 32 0.41 11.57 64.63
C ALA A 32 0.95 10.17 64.96
N ASN A 33 1.10 9.86 66.24
CA ASN A 33 1.59 8.54 66.71
C ASN A 33 0.56 7.41 66.50
N SER A 34 -0.71 7.76 66.30
CA SER A 34 -1.78 6.87 65.87
C SER A 34 -2.85 7.67 65.15
N LEU A 35 -3.35 7.16 64.02
CA LEU A 35 -4.53 7.70 63.37
C LEU A 35 -5.76 7.05 64.03
N PRO A 36 -6.73 7.84 64.56
CA PRO A 36 -7.98 7.26 65.00
C PRO A 36 -8.72 6.66 63.80
N ILE A 37 -9.20 5.42 63.96
CA ILE A 37 -10.03 4.76 62.95
C ILE A 37 -11.44 5.32 63.12
N CYS A 38 -11.88 6.11 62.16
CA CYS A 38 -13.24 6.64 62.13
C CYS A 38 -14.24 5.55 61.75
N ALA A 39 -15.45 5.61 62.29
CA ALA A 39 -16.54 4.74 61.88
C ALA A 39 -16.98 5.03 60.43
N ASP A 40 -17.73 4.13 59.81
CA ASP A 40 -18.14 4.22 58.39
C ASP A 40 -18.91 5.50 58.02
N ASN A 41 -19.45 6.22 59.01
CA ASN A 41 -20.18 7.48 58.85
C ASN A 41 -19.41 8.71 59.39
N GLN A 42 -18.09 8.59 59.57
CA GLN A 42 -17.22 9.64 60.11
C GLN A 42 -16.03 9.89 59.19
N TYR A 43 -15.54 11.13 59.17
CA TYR A 43 -14.32 11.50 58.47
C TYR A 43 -13.29 12.11 59.43
N LEU A 44 -12.02 11.94 59.09
CA LEU A 44 -10.90 12.45 59.88
C LEU A 44 -10.71 13.94 59.62
N THR A 45 -10.73 14.76 60.67
CA THR A 45 -10.56 16.22 60.60
C THR A 45 -9.43 16.66 61.51
N TYR A 46 -8.77 17.78 61.20
CA TYR A 46 -7.84 18.43 62.13
C TYR A 46 -8.53 19.61 62.80
N ALA A 47 -8.76 19.53 64.11
CA ALA A 47 -9.42 20.57 64.90
C ALA A 47 -8.88 20.59 66.33
N ASN A 48 -8.85 21.77 66.96
CA ASN A 48 -8.35 21.98 68.33
C ASN A 48 -6.95 21.38 68.59
N GLY A 49 -6.05 21.45 67.60
CA GLY A 49 -4.67 21.01 67.72
C GLY A 49 -4.42 19.50 67.55
N GLY A 50 -5.44 18.71 67.19
CA GLY A 50 -5.31 17.26 66.98
C GLY A 50 -6.21 16.69 65.89
N LEU A 51 -5.98 15.42 65.51
CA LEU A 51 -6.85 14.68 64.59
C LEU A 51 -8.04 14.09 65.34
N ALA A 52 -9.25 14.37 64.88
CA ALA A 52 -10.49 13.86 65.46
C ALA A 52 -11.44 13.38 64.36
N CYS A 53 -12.10 12.24 64.60
CA CYS A 53 -13.19 11.77 63.75
C CYS A 53 -14.45 12.59 64.04
N ARG A 54 -15.07 13.14 62.99
CA ARG A 54 -16.37 13.80 63.08
C ARG A 54 -17.39 13.10 62.21
N GLU A 55 -18.63 13.06 62.66
CA GLU A 55 -19.76 12.56 61.87
C GLU A 55 -19.92 13.36 60.59
N VAL A 56 -20.30 12.67 59.52
CA VAL A 56 -20.79 13.29 58.29
C VAL A 56 -22.19 13.85 58.61
N VAL A 57 -22.23 15.09 59.11
CA VAL A 57 -23.49 15.79 59.37
C VAL A 57 -23.85 16.59 58.12
N GLY A 58 -24.76 16.06 57.30
CA GLY A 58 -25.26 16.70 56.08
C GLY A 58 -25.79 15.71 55.07
N ALA A 59 -26.78 16.13 54.27
CA ALA A 59 -27.29 15.33 53.17
C ALA A 59 -26.17 14.99 52.18
N MET A 60 -26.11 13.74 51.69
CA MET A 60 -25.28 13.37 50.55
C MET A 60 -25.46 14.42 49.43
N LEU A 61 -24.35 14.89 48.86
CA LEU A 61 -24.37 15.82 47.72
C LEU A 61 -25.30 15.25 46.64
N SER A 62 -26.44 15.91 46.44
CA SER A 62 -27.36 15.54 45.38
C SER A 62 -26.72 15.94 44.05
N VAL A 63 -26.24 14.95 43.30
CA VAL A 63 -25.72 15.17 41.94
C VAL A 63 -26.90 15.03 40.97
N PRO A 64 -27.33 16.10 40.28
CA PRO A 64 -28.42 16.01 39.32
C PRO A 64 -28.03 15.18 38.09
N ASP A 65 -28.97 14.41 37.56
CA ASP A 65 -28.80 13.63 36.32
C ASP A 65 -28.96 14.54 35.09
N CYS A 66 -27.88 15.24 34.73
CA CYS A 66 -27.85 16.14 33.56
C CYS A 66 -27.96 15.40 32.22
N ASN A 67 -27.85 14.06 32.21
CA ASN A 67 -27.98 13.28 30.98
C ASN A 67 -29.44 13.21 30.52
N LYS A 68 -30.41 13.16 31.46
CA LYS A 68 -31.84 13.23 31.14
C LYS A 68 -32.26 14.55 30.49
N THR A 69 -31.58 15.64 30.80
CA THR A 69 -31.86 16.97 30.24
C THR A 69 -30.92 17.36 29.09
N GLY A 70 -29.96 16.50 28.73
CA GLY A 70 -29.01 16.76 27.65
C GLY A 70 -27.97 17.84 27.96
N GLN A 71 -27.80 18.20 29.23
CA GLN A 71 -26.97 19.29 29.74
C GLN A 71 -25.65 18.77 30.33
N LEU A 72 -24.71 19.68 30.65
CA LEU A 72 -23.43 19.35 31.26
C LEU A 72 -23.47 19.55 32.78
N LEU A 73 -22.92 18.61 33.53
CA LEU A 73 -22.72 18.73 34.97
C LEU A 73 -21.60 19.73 35.25
N THR A 74 -21.92 20.79 35.98
CA THR A 74 -21.00 21.87 36.34
C THR A 74 -20.93 21.99 37.87
N TYR A 75 -19.72 22.19 38.40
CA TYR A 75 -19.50 22.40 39.83
C TYR A 75 -19.21 23.86 40.11
N THR A 76 -20.02 24.48 40.96
CA THR A 76 -19.83 25.87 41.40
C THR A 76 -19.38 25.86 42.86
N LYS A 77 -18.19 26.40 43.11
CA LYS A 77 -17.61 26.47 44.47
C LYS A 77 -18.36 27.52 45.30
N GLY A 78 -18.96 27.10 46.42
CA GLY A 78 -19.42 27.97 47.50
C GLY A 78 -18.32 28.22 48.54
N SER A 79 -18.65 28.87 49.67
CA SER A 79 -17.66 29.21 50.71
C SER A 79 -17.05 28.00 51.43
N GLU A 80 -17.81 26.93 51.71
CA GLU A 80 -17.30 25.70 52.36
C GLU A 80 -17.70 24.39 51.66
N VAL A 81 -18.85 24.34 50.97
CA VAL A 81 -19.28 23.20 50.14
C VAL A 81 -19.81 23.73 48.81
N GLY A 82 -19.34 23.22 47.67
CA GLY A 82 -19.84 23.61 46.36
C GLY A 82 -21.08 22.83 45.92
N VAL A 83 -21.75 23.34 44.89
CA VAL A 83 -23.01 22.80 44.36
C VAL A 83 -22.80 22.28 42.95
N TYR A 84 -23.35 21.09 42.66
CA TYR A 84 -23.43 20.55 41.31
C TYR A 84 -24.72 21.02 40.62
N THR A 85 -24.62 21.60 39.44
CA THR A 85 -25.75 22.10 38.65
C THR A 85 -25.63 21.64 37.19
N CYS A 86 -26.76 21.55 36.48
CA CYS A 86 -26.75 21.28 35.04
C CYS A 86 -26.76 22.61 34.29
N THR A 87 -25.85 22.77 33.33
CA THR A 87 -25.79 23.94 32.43
C THR A 87 -25.94 23.47 30.99
N ASP A 88 -26.55 24.30 30.14
CA ASP A 88 -26.64 24.00 28.70
C ASP A 88 -25.26 23.76 28.10
N LYS A 89 -25.19 22.80 27.16
CA LYS A 89 -23.99 22.63 26.33
C LYS A 89 -23.74 23.94 25.60
N GLY A 90 -22.47 24.37 25.55
CA GLY A 90 -22.08 25.57 24.82
C GLY A 90 -22.59 25.53 23.37
N THR A 91 -23.06 26.67 22.87
CA THR A 91 -23.71 26.82 21.56
C THR A 91 -22.73 26.87 20.39
N GLU A 92 -21.51 26.33 20.52
CA GLU A 92 -20.68 26.10 19.33
C GLU A 92 -21.23 24.89 18.57
N SER A 93 -22.43 25.03 18.04
CA SER A 93 -22.83 24.31 16.85
C SER A 93 -22.09 24.97 15.69
N LEU A 94 -21.34 24.16 14.94
CA LEU A 94 -20.82 24.60 13.65
C LEU A 94 -21.99 25.18 12.86
N SER A 95 -21.81 26.36 12.27
CA SER A 95 -22.89 26.98 11.50
C SER A 95 -23.28 26.05 10.34
N ALA A 96 -24.51 26.15 9.84
CA ALA A 96 -24.93 25.36 8.67
C ALA A 96 -24.00 25.58 7.46
N ALA A 97 -23.37 26.77 7.37
CA ALA A 97 -22.36 27.07 6.36
C ALA A 97 -21.06 26.27 6.57
N ASP A 98 -20.59 26.13 7.80
CA ASP A 98 -19.39 25.35 8.14
C ASP A 98 -19.62 23.85 7.88
N ILE A 99 -20.80 23.34 8.25
CA ILE A 99 -21.19 21.95 7.96
C ILE A 99 -21.21 21.71 6.44
N THR A 100 -21.74 22.65 5.66
CA THR A 100 -21.76 22.57 4.19
C THR A 100 -20.36 22.62 3.61
N LEU A 101 -19.49 23.48 4.13
CA LEU A 101 -18.10 23.61 3.69
C LEU A 101 -17.31 22.32 3.96
N ILE A 102 -17.42 21.75 5.16
CA ILE A 102 -16.75 20.49 5.55
C ILE A 102 -17.19 19.36 4.62
N ASN A 103 -18.50 19.17 4.44
CA ASN A 103 -19.04 18.12 3.58
C ASN A 103 -18.60 18.30 2.11
N SER A 104 -18.64 19.53 1.59
CA SER A 104 -18.18 19.80 0.22
C SER A 104 -16.68 19.54 0.02
N THR A 105 -15.87 19.83 1.05
CA THR A 105 -14.42 19.58 1.03
C THR A 105 -14.14 18.09 1.08
N TYR A 106 -14.85 17.35 1.92
CA TYR A 106 -14.74 15.89 1.98
C TYR A 106 -15.11 15.24 0.64
N THR A 107 -16.21 15.65 0.02
CA THR A 107 -16.62 15.15 -1.31
C THR A 107 -15.57 15.47 -2.39
N LYS A 108 -14.93 16.65 -2.34
CA LYS A 108 -13.84 17.00 -3.26
C LYS A 108 -12.59 16.15 -3.04
N LEU A 109 -12.24 15.83 -1.79
CA LEU A 109 -11.10 14.96 -1.49
C LEU A 109 -11.33 13.53 -2.02
N GLU A 110 -12.54 12.98 -1.85
CA GLU A 110 -12.90 11.68 -2.41
C GLU A 110 -12.95 11.68 -3.95
N SER A 111 -13.38 12.78 -4.58
CA SER A 111 -13.34 12.90 -6.04
C SER A 111 -11.91 12.99 -6.57
N PHE A 112 -11.01 13.68 -5.86
CA PHE A 112 -9.59 13.70 -6.20
C PHE A 112 -8.95 12.32 -6.08
N LYS A 113 -9.27 11.54 -5.05
CA LYS A 113 -8.81 10.14 -4.93
C LYS A 113 -9.24 9.29 -6.13
N THR A 114 -10.49 9.42 -6.55
CA THR A 114 -11.02 8.71 -7.73
C THR A 114 -10.32 9.15 -9.02
N THR A 115 -10.08 10.46 -9.16
CA THR A 115 -9.38 11.04 -10.33
C THR A 115 -7.92 10.61 -10.36
N ILE A 116 -7.23 10.59 -9.22
CA ILE A 116 -5.84 10.10 -9.12
C ILE A 116 -5.78 8.63 -9.53
N ASN A 117 -6.70 7.80 -9.04
CA ASN A 117 -6.78 6.38 -9.41
C ASN A 117 -7.08 6.17 -10.90
N SER A 118 -7.85 7.06 -11.55
CA SER A 118 -8.12 6.98 -12.99
C SER A 118 -7.00 7.51 -13.86
N LEU A 119 -6.08 8.32 -13.31
CA LEU A 119 -4.88 8.81 -14.00
C LEU A 119 -3.68 7.85 -13.89
N MET A 120 -3.65 6.97 -12.89
CA MET A 120 -2.61 5.94 -12.73
C MET A 120 -2.39 5.04 -13.96
N PRO A 121 -3.42 4.59 -14.71
CA PRO A 121 -3.24 3.80 -15.93
C PRO A 121 -2.58 4.55 -17.09
N GLY A 122 -2.50 5.90 -17.04
CA GLY A 122 -1.95 6.76 -18.08
C GLY A 122 -0.49 7.18 -17.89
N MET A 123 0.11 6.91 -16.73
CA MET A 123 1.55 7.07 -16.53
C MET A 123 2.25 5.91 -17.23
N LYS A 124 3.00 6.18 -18.32
CA LYS A 124 3.82 5.23 -19.11
C LYS A 124 3.75 3.81 -18.55
N GLY A 125 2.87 2.96 -19.12
CA GLY A 125 2.72 1.58 -18.67
C GLY A 125 4.11 0.99 -18.41
N THR A 126 4.31 0.47 -17.20
CA THR A 126 5.59 -0.13 -16.80
C THR A 126 6.05 -1.02 -17.93
N ALA A 127 7.23 -0.74 -18.49
CA ALA A 127 7.75 -1.50 -19.61
C ALA A 127 7.70 -2.98 -19.25
N ALA A 128 7.07 -3.80 -20.11
CA ALA A 128 6.88 -5.20 -19.81
C ALA A 128 8.25 -5.86 -19.60
N GLN A 129 8.35 -6.68 -18.56
CA GLN A 129 9.61 -7.29 -18.15
C GLN A 129 9.55 -8.79 -18.37
N TYR A 130 10.68 -9.37 -18.73
CA TYR A 130 10.86 -10.80 -18.92
C TYR A 130 10.48 -11.54 -17.64
N CYS A 131 9.58 -12.50 -17.80
CA CYS A 131 9.06 -13.31 -16.70
C CYS A 131 9.30 -14.80 -16.92
N GLY A 132 9.71 -15.25 -18.11
CA GLY A 132 10.07 -16.63 -18.38
C GLY A 132 9.98 -17.02 -19.85
N GLN A 133 10.06 -18.31 -20.14
CA GLN A 133 9.86 -18.88 -21.47
C GLN A 133 8.69 -19.84 -21.47
N TYR A 134 7.83 -19.74 -22.48
CA TYR A 134 6.92 -20.84 -22.81
C TYR A 134 7.68 -21.92 -23.56
N THR A 135 7.64 -23.14 -23.03
CA THR A 135 8.28 -24.33 -23.61
C THR A 135 7.26 -25.45 -23.74
N ALA A 136 7.34 -26.23 -24.81
CA ALA A 136 6.53 -27.42 -25.03
C ALA A 136 7.38 -28.57 -25.57
N ALA A 137 6.87 -29.81 -25.51
CA ALA A 137 7.52 -30.98 -26.11
C ALA A 137 7.85 -30.78 -27.60
N GLN A 138 6.97 -30.06 -28.29
CA GLN A 138 7.22 -29.49 -29.61
C GLN A 138 6.98 -27.99 -29.53
N ASN A 139 8.05 -27.21 -29.45
CA ASN A 139 7.95 -25.77 -29.38
C ASN A 139 7.22 -25.18 -30.61
N PRO A 140 6.56 -24.02 -30.49
CA PRO A 140 5.86 -23.39 -31.61
C PRO A 140 6.80 -23.04 -32.77
N ASN A 141 6.29 -23.16 -33.99
CA ASN A 141 6.93 -22.61 -35.18
C ASN A 141 6.37 -21.21 -35.47
N GLY A 142 6.62 -20.68 -36.67
CA GLY A 142 6.17 -19.37 -37.10
C GLY A 142 4.66 -19.19 -37.23
N ALA A 143 3.84 -20.24 -37.10
CA ALA A 143 2.39 -20.14 -36.91
C ALA A 143 2.04 -20.50 -35.45
N ILE A 144 2.03 -19.49 -34.59
CA ILE A 144 1.89 -19.73 -33.15
C ILE A 144 0.41 -19.84 -32.79
N SER A 145 -0.09 -21.06 -32.64
CA SER A 145 -1.45 -21.34 -32.17
C SER A 145 -1.49 -21.48 -30.65
N GLY A 146 -2.31 -20.67 -29.99
CA GLY A 146 -2.60 -20.78 -28.58
C GLY A 146 -3.53 -21.97 -28.27
N ASN A 147 -3.60 -22.34 -26.99
CA ASN A 147 -4.50 -23.38 -26.49
C ASN A 147 -5.98 -23.00 -26.62
N ASN A 148 -6.26 -21.72 -26.91
CA ASN A 148 -7.58 -21.17 -27.17
C ASN A 148 -7.98 -21.17 -28.66
N GLY A 149 -7.18 -21.78 -29.54
CA GLY A 149 -7.45 -21.88 -30.98
C GLY A 149 -7.13 -20.62 -31.79
N VAL A 150 -6.63 -19.56 -31.17
CA VAL A 150 -6.21 -18.33 -31.86
C VAL A 150 -4.75 -18.47 -32.31
N THR A 151 -4.44 -18.05 -33.53
CA THR A 151 -3.07 -18.07 -34.09
C THR A 151 -2.49 -16.66 -34.20
N GLY A 152 -1.16 -16.52 -34.18
CA GLY A 152 -0.46 -15.25 -34.29
C GLY A 152 0.02 -14.70 -32.95
N ILE A 153 0.20 -13.38 -32.88
CA ILE A 153 0.56 -12.65 -31.64
C ILE A 153 -0.39 -13.01 -30.48
N ALA A 154 -1.70 -13.10 -30.76
CA ALA A 154 -2.70 -13.44 -29.75
C ALA A 154 -2.58 -14.89 -29.25
N GLY A 155 -2.23 -15.82 -30.15
CA GLY A 155 -1.89 -17.19 -29.77
C GLY A 155 -0.67 -17.23 -28.87
N ALA A 156 0.39 -16.48 -29.22
CA ALA A 156 1.59 -16.37 -28.41
C ALA A 156 1.31 -15.79 -27.01
N ALA A 157 0.43 -14.78 -26.90
CA ALA A 157 0.00 -14.24 -25.62
C ALA A 157 -0.78 -15.27 -24.78
N ASN A 158 -1.64 -16.06 -25.42
CA ASN A 158 -2.33 -17.14 -24.73
C ASN A 158 -1.31 -18.15 -24.15
N LEU A 159 -0.29 -18.55 -24.91
CA LEU A 159 0.76 -19.46 -24.43
C LEU A 159 1.60 -18.83 -23.32
N CYS A 160 2.03 -17.58 -23.48
CA CYS A 160 2.80 -16.88 -22.45
C CYS A 160 2.04 -16.70 -21.13
N SER A 161 0.71 -16.56 -21.18
CA SER A 161 -0.09 -16.49 -19.96
C SER A 161 -0.13 -17.81 -19.18
N GLN A 162 0.26 -18.93 -19.79
CA GLN A 162 0.39 -20.24 -19.13
C GLN A 162 1.73 -20.40 -18.39
N VAL A 163 2.69 -19.50 -18.59
CA VAL A 163 3.98 -19.56 -17.89
C VAL A 163 3.73 -19.17 -16.42
N PRO A 164 4.03 -20.04 -15.42
CA PRO A 164 3.63 -19.82 -14.03
C PRO A 164 4.15 -18.51 -13.42
N THR A 165 5.36 -18.10 -13.80
CA THR A 165 6.02 -16.86 -13.34
C THR A 165 5.47 -15.60 -14.03
N CYS A 166 4.67 -15.74 -15.08
CA CYS A 166 4.09 -14.66 -15.85
C CYS A 166 2.60 -14.47 -15.55
N GLY A 167 1.82 -15.55 -15.69
CA GLY A 167 0.36 -15.56 -15.48
C GLY A 167 -0.43 -14.70 -16.47
N ALA A 168 -1.69 -14.41 -16.12
CA ALA A 168 -2.61 -13.65 -16.97
C ALA A 168 -2.05 -12.26 -17.36
N GLY A 169 -2.28 -11.86 -18.61
CA GLY A 169 -1.80 -10.60 -19.19
C GLY A 169 -0.38 -10.65 -19.76
N ALA A 170 0.33 -11.78 -19.64
CA ALA A 170 1.62 -11.97 -20.26
C ALA A 170 1.53 -12.12 -21.78
N ARG A 171 2.57 -11.68 -22.48
CA ARG A 171 2.67 -11.71 -23.94
C ARG A 171 4.07 -12.12 -24.40
N MET A 172 4.21 -12.43 -25.68
CA MET A 172 5.53 -12.53 -26.28
C MET A 172 6.30 -11.22 -26.06
N CYS A 173 7.54 -11.33 -25.60
CA CYS A 173 8.43 -10.19 -25.47
C CYS A 173 8.71 -9.59 -26.85
N THR A 174 8.76 -8.27 -26.91
CA THR A 174 9.42 -7.58 -28.01
C THR A 174 10.92 -7.50 -27.75
N VAL A 175 11.71 -7.19 -28.78
CA VAL A 175 13.13 -6.85 -28.64
C VAL A 175 13.33 -5.74 -27.59
N TYR A 176 12.46 -4.74 -27.56
CA TYR A 176 12.52 -3.63 -26.61
C TYR A 176 12.25 -4.07 -25.16
N ASP A 177 11.28 -4.97 -24.96
CA ASP A 177 11.00 -5.51 -23.62
C ASP A 177 12.22 -6.28 -23.08
N MET A 178 12.93 -7.02 -23.95
CA MET A 178 14.16 -7.72 -23.56
C MET A 178 15.26 -6.75 -23.12
N TYR A 179 15.49 -5.66 -23.87
CA TYR A 179 16.44 -4.62 -23.45
C TYR A 179 16.03 -3.98 -22.12
N ASN A 180 14.75 -3.64 -21.96
CA ASN A 180 14.23 -3.08 -20.71
C ASN A 180 14.42 -4.06 -19.54
N SER A 181 14.25 -5.35 -19.78
CA SER A 181 14.41 -6.40 -18.76
C SER A 181 15.86 -6.53 -18.29
N VAL A 182 16.84 -6.34 -19.17
CA VAL A 182 18.25 -6.28 -18.79
C VAL A 182 18.55 -4.99 -18.03
N ALA A 183 18.11 -3.84 -18.56
CA ALA A 183 18.35 -2.52 -17.95
C ALA A 183 17.74 -2.40 -16.54
N LEU A 184 16.59 -3.04 -16.30
CA LEU A 184 15.89 -3.06 -15.01
C LEU A 184 16.32 -4.23 -14.12
N GLY A 185 17.35 -4.99 -14.50
CA GLY A 185 17.93 -6.07 -13.69
C GLY A 185 17.06 -7.32 -13.54
N LYS A 186 16.03 -7.50 -14.36
CA LYS A 186 15.23 -8.74 -14.40
C LYS A 186 15.97 -9.88 -15.07
N ILE A 187 16.72 -9.56 -16.12
CA ILE A 187 17.70 -10.48 -16.71
C ILE A 187 19.06 -10.13 -16.10
N THR A 188 19.61 -11.08 -15.34
CA THR A 188 20.90 -10.97 -14.66
C THR A 188 21.91 -11.94 -15.28
N ALA A 189 23.16 -11.91 -14.82
CA ALA A 189 24.18 -12.87 -15.23
C ALA A 189 23.76 -14.34 -14.98
N ALA A 190 23.01 -14.58 -13.90
CA ALA A 190 22.50 -15.90 -13.52
C ALA A 190 21.26 -16.34 -14.32
N THR A 191 20.54 -15.40 -14.94
CA THR A 191 19.38 -15.72 -15.77
C THR A 191 19.79 -16.60 -16.95
N VAL A 192 18.96 -17.58 -17.27
CA VAL A 192 19.10 -18.41 -18.47
C VAL A 192 17.93 -18.06 -19.39
N VAL A 193 18.26 -17.56 -20.58
CA VAL A 193 17.30 -17.36 -21.67
C VAL A 193 17.87 -18.13 -22.86
N THR A 194 17.33 -19.31 -23.12
CA THR A 194 17.71 -20.10 -24.31
C THR A 194 17.09 -19.46 -25.56
N GLN A 195 17.62 -19.80 -26.73
CA GLN A 195 17.15 -19.22 -27.99
C GLN A 195 15.63 -19.33 -28.12
N SER A 196 14.93 -18.19 -28.17
CA SER A 196 13.47 -18.11 -28.09
C SER A 196 12.90 -17.09 -29.04
N TRP A 197 11.67 -17.31 -29.51
CA TRP A 197 10.90 -16.33 -30.26
C TRP A 197 10.68 -15.04 -29.47
N VAL A 198 10.92 -13.92 -30.14
CA VAL A 198 10.58 -12.55 -29.72
C VAL A 198 10.04 -11.78 -30.92
N HIS A 199 9.21 -10.77 -30.67
CA HIS A 199 8.63 -9.97 -31.73
C HIS A 199 9.44 -8.70 -32.03
N MET A 200 9.64 -8.41 -33.31
CA MET A 200 10.24 -7.17 -33.80
C MET A 200 9.59 -6.72 -35.10
N SER A 201 8.67 -5.76 -35.00
CA SER A 201 7.87 -5.27 -36.13
C SER A 201 8.66 -4.44 -37.14
N SER A 202 9.72 -3.75 -36.72
CA SER A 202 10.50 -2.87 -37.60
C SER A 202 11.58 -3.60 -38.39
N TRP A 203 11.88 -4.85 -38.05
CA TRP A 203 12.75 -5.70 -38.87
C TRP A 203 11.92 -6.30 -39.98
N GLN A 204 11.46 -5.47 -40.91
CA GLN A 204 10.65 -5.87 -42.03
C GLN A 204 11.46 -6.67 -43.06
N HIS A 205 10.85 -7.70 -43.62
CA HIS A 205 11.45 -8.71 -44.46
C HIS A 205 11.01 -8.49 -45.91
N ASN A 206 11.72 -7.63 -46.63
CA ASN A 206 11.44 -7.36 -48.03
C ASN A 206 12.02 -8.49 -48.90
N ARG A 207 11.16 -9.41 -49.35
CA ARG A 207 11.48 -10.29 -50.48
C ARG A 207 11.14 -9.55 -51.77
N THR A 208 12.11 -9.44 -52.68
CA THR A 208 11.95 -8.75 -53.98
C THR A 208 11.04 -9.50 -54.97
N ALA A 209 10.76 -10.78 -54.72
CA ALA A 209 9.98 -11.64 -55.61
C ALA A 209 9.10 -12.63 -54.83
N GLY A 210 8.03 -12.15 -54.21
CA GLY A 210 7.03 -12.98 -53.52
C GLY A 210 5.87 -12.11 -53.05
N ALA A 211 4.67 -12.36 -53.54
CA ALA A 211 3.47 -11.56 -53.32
C ALA A 211 3.09 -11.54 -51.84
N THR A 212 3.34 -10.43 -51.13
CA THR A 212 2.71 -10.01 -49.84
C THR A 212 3.37 -8.85 -49.07
N PRO A 213 4.54 -8.25 -49.43
CA PRO A 213 5.04 -7.06 -48.72
C PRO A 213 4.02 -5.91 -48.64
N ASN A 214 3.14 -5.81 -49.64
CA ASN A 214 2.14 -4.74 -49.76
C ASN A 214 1.01 -4.80 -48.72
N ASN A 215 0.86 -5.88 -47.93
CA ASN A 215 -0.19 -5.99 -46.91
C ASN A 215 0.32 -5.77 -45.47
N GLY A 216 1.60 -5.38 -45.29
CA GLY A 216 2.16 -5.10 -43.96
C GLY A 216 2.42 -6.34 -43.10
N LEU A 217 2.49 -7.54 -43.70
CA LEU A 217 2.76 -8.82 -43.04
C LEU A 217 4.20 -9.30 -43.25
N ASN A 218 5.10 -8.41 -43.64
CA ASN A 218 6.51 -8.72 -43.81
C ASN A 218 7.30 -8.62 -42.49
N ASP A 219 6.64 -8.58 -41.33
CA ASP A 219 7.30 -8.69 -40.04
C ASP A 219 7.68 -10.16 -39.75
N ASN A 220 7.72 -10.56 -38.47
CA ASN A 220 8.16 -11.89 -38.08
C ASN A 220 7.13 -12.96 -38.46
N CYS A 221 7.49 -13.80 -39.44
CA CYS A 221 6.68 -14.92 -39.90
C CYS A 221 5.21 -14.58 -40.21
N GLY A 222 4.96 -13.42 -40.83
CA GLY A 222 3.58 -12.99 -41.14
C GLY A 222 2.75 -12.74 -39.88
N SER A 223 3.29 -11.96 -38.97
CA SER A 223 2.74 -11.70 -37.63
C SER A 223 2.45 -12.99 -36.86
N TRP A 224 3.34 -13.97 -37.01
CA TRP A 224 3.28 -15.31 -36.43
C TRP A 224 2.13 -16.19 -36.90
N THR A 225 1.73 -16.04 -38.17
CA THR A 225 0.66 -16.86 -38.79
C THR A 225 1.18 -17.89 -39.79
N TYR A 226 2.48 -17.88 -40.10
CA TYR A 226 3.05 -18.65 -41.20
C TYR A 226 4.04 -19.72 -40.73
N PRO A 227 3.77 -21.03 -40.97
CA PRO A 227 4.52 -22.12 -40.36
C PRO A 227 5.67 -22.68 -41.19
N THR A 228 5.83 -22.28 -42.45
CA THR A 228 6.72 -22.96 -43.42
C THR A 228 7.84 -22.04 -43.90
N GLY A 229 8.65 -22.49 -44.87
CA GLY A 229 9.83 -21.76 -45.36
C GLY A 229 9.73 -21.31 -46.83
N ASP A 230 8.68 -21.69 -47.56
CA ASP A 230 8.53 -21.48 -49.00
C ASP A 230 8.41 -19.99 -49.39
N LEU A 231 7.80 -19.18 -48.53
CA LEU A 231 7.74 -17.72 -48.69
C LEU A 231 9.07 -17.03 -48.31
N GLN A 232 10.02 -17.77 -47.74
CA GLN A 232 11.31 -17.27 -47.23
C GLN A 232 11.15 -16.18 -46.16
N TRP A 233 9.98 -16.13 -45.51
CA TRP A 233 9.79 -15.36 -44.30
C TRP A 233 10.63 -15.96 -43.17
N TYR A 234 11.03 -15.09 -42.26
CA TYR A 234 11.82 -15.46 -41.11
C TYR A 234 11.27 -14.77 -39.87
N GLY A 235 11.66 -15.30 -38.71
CA GLY A 235 11.30 -14.76 -37.42
C GLY A 235 12.45 -14.00 -36.77
N THR A 236 12.23 -13.61 -35.52
CA THR A 236 13.28 -13.08 -34.66
C THR A 236 13.39 -13.94 -33.41
N THR A 237 14.61 -14.35 -33.07
CA THR A 237 14.91 -15.03 -31.80
C THR A 237 15.84 -14.20 -30.93
N VAL A 238 15.78 -14.43 -29.62
CA VAL A 238 16.69 -13.89 -28.62
C VAL A 238 17.35 -15.02 -27.83
N GLU A 239 18.60 -14.81 -27.43
CA GLU A 239 19.32 -15.65 -26.49
C GLU A 239 20.15 -14.78 -25.53
N TRP A 240 20.26 -15.16 -24.26
CA TRP A 240 21.13 -14.51 -23.29
C TRP A 240 22.40 -15.34 -23.07
N LYS A 241 23.46 -15.01 -23.81
CA LYS A 241 24.71 -15.78 -23.85
C LYS A 241 25.93 -14.86 -23.85
N ALA A 242 27.12 -15.46 -23.68
CA ALA A 242 28.38 -14.74 -23.72
C ALA A 242 28.58 -14.05 -25.08
N ALA A 243 28.86 -12.76 -25.03
CA ALA A 243 29.37 -12.00 -26.16
C ALA A 243 30.81 -12.42 -26.48
N GLN A 244 31.33 -11.97 -27.62
CA GLN A 244 32.68 -12.30 -28.07
C GLN A 244 33.78 -11.93 -27.06
N THR A 245 33.53 -10.91 -26.23
CA THR A 245 34.47 -10.44 -25.20
C THR A 245 34.31 -11.13 -23.83
N GLY A 246 33.34 -12.03 -23.67
CA GLY A 246 33.09 -12.80 -22.44
C GLY A 246 31.80 -12.44 -21.67
N PRO A 247 31.46 -11.16 -21.42
CA PRO A 247 30.23 -10.79 -20.72
C PRO A 247 28.97 -11.28 -21.44
N LYS A 248 27.91 -11.63 -20.70
CA LYS A 248 26.63 -11.98 -21.32
C LYS A 248 25.96 -10.75 -21.95
N ALA A 249 25.37 -10.95 -23.12
CA ALA A 249 24.61 -9.95 -23.86
C ALA A 249 23.35 -10.57 -24.46
N LEU A 250 22.42 -9.72 -24.90
CA LEU A 250 21.28 -10.14 -25.71
C LEU A 250 21.76 -10.38 -27.13
N HIS A 251 21.64 -11.62 -27.60
CA HIS A 251 21.91 -12.01 -28.97
C HIS A 251 20.58 -12.16 -29.69
N PHE A 252 20.30 -11.24 -30.61
CA PHE A 252 19.16 -11.36 -31.50
C PHE A 252 19.59 -11.98 -32.82
N ALA A 253 18.84 -12.97 -33.28
CA ALA A 253 19.02 -13.56 -34.60
C ALA A 253 17.75 -13.36 -35.42
N SER A 254 17.91 -12.76 -36.59
CA SER A 254 16.89 -12.59 -37.61
C SER A 254 17.59 -12.47 -38.95
N GLY A 255 16.95 -12.90 -40.02
CA GLY A 255 17.51 -12.83 -41.38
C GLY A 255 17.13 -14.02 -42.24
N PRO A 256 17.19 -13.86 -43.58
CA PRO A 256 16.98 -14.95 -44.51
C PRO A 256 18.05 -16.03 -44.28
N GLY A 257 17.62 -17.28 -44.14
CA GLY A 257 18.51 -18.42 -43.88
C GLY A 257 19.08 -18.48 -42.46
N VAL A 258 18.74 -17.55 -41.57
CA VAL A 258 19.18 -17.55 -40.16
C VAL A 258 18.10 -18.16 -39.27
N VAL A 259 16.88 -17.63 -39.33
CA VAL A 259 15.77 -18.04 -38.45
C VAL A 259 14.49 -18.26 -39.25
N GLY A 260 14.37 -19.41 -39.92
CA GLY A 260 13.23 -19.73 -40.76
C GLY A 260 11.95 -20.02 -39.95
N CYS A 261 10.78 -19.68 -40.49
CA CYS A 261 9.50 -19.86 -39.81
C CYS A 261 9.10 -21.33 -39.56
N ALA A 262 9.72 -22.29 -40.25
CA ALA A 262 9.54 -23.72 -39.98
C ALA A 262 10.28 -24.21 -38.74
N GLN A 263 11.28 -23.46 -38.26
CA GLN A 263 12.02 -23.82 -37.05
C GLN A 263 11.13 -23.69 -35.81
N ARG A 264 11.52 -24.34 -34.72
CA ARG A 264 10.73 -24.41 -33.49
C ARG A 264 11.56 -23.96 -32.30
N PHE A 265 11.15 -22.87 -31.67
CA PHE A 265 11.83 -22.31 -30.50
C PHE A 265 10.81 -22.03 -29.38
N PRO A 266 11.23 -22.08 -28.10
CA PRO A 266 10.44 -21.52 -27.00
C PRO A 266 10.01 -20.08 -27.29
N ILE A 267 9.02 -19.57 -26.56
CA ILE A 267 8.63 -18.16 -26.65
C ILE A 267 9.14 -17.41 -25.42
N ALA A 268 9.88 -16.32 -25.60
CA ALA A 268 10.23 -15.45 -24.48
C ALA A 268 9.00 -14.62 -24.08
N CYS A 269 8.63 -14.64 -22.80
CA CYS A 269 7.40 -14.06 -22.29
C CYS A 269 7.68 -12.88 -21.35
N CYS A 270 6.90 -11.81 -21.50
CA CYS A 270 7.03 -10.55 -20.78
C CYS A 270 5.67 -10.09 -20.21
N LYS A 271 5.72 -9.34 -19.10
CA LYS A 271 4.56 -8.75 -18.44
C LYS A 271 4.89 -7.42 -17.78
#